data_AF-A0A5D2PTD3-F1
#
_entry.id   AF-A0A5D2PTD3-F1
#
_cell.length_a   1.000
_cell.length_b   1.000
_cell.length_c   1.000
_cell.angle_alpha   90.00
_cell.angle_beta   90.00
_cell.angle_gamma   90.00
#
_symmetry.space_group_name_H-M   'P 1'
#
loop_
_entity.id
_entity.type
_entity.pdbx_description
1 polymer ?
#
loop_
_entity_poly.entity_id
_entity_poly.type
_entity_poly.pdbx_seq_one_letter_code
_entity_poly.pdbx_strand_id
1 'polypeptide(L)'
;MTTSFGSATSTVIPNDPKIRMQSFTGLKSLHSIALARNHRVFTLPFSAPSVIRAVSTPVKPETSTTEPKRSKVEIFKEQSNFIRYPLNEEILTDTPNINEAATQLIKFHGSYQQYNRDERGTRSYSFMLRTKNPGGKVPNQLYLTMDDLADQFGIGTLRLTTRQTFQLHGVLKKNLKTVMSTIIKNMGSTLGACGDLNRNVLAPAAPLMTKECLFAQETADNIAALLTPQSGFYYDVWVDGERIMTSEPPEVVKARNDNSHKTNFPDSPEPIYGAQFLPRKFKIAVTVPTDNSVDILTNDIGVVVVSDDNGEPRGFNIYVGGGMGRTHRMEATFPRLGEPLGYVPKEDILYAIKAIVATQRDHGRRDDRRYSRMKYLISSWGIEKFKTVVEQYYGKKFEPFRELPEWEFKSYLGWHEQGDGSLFCGLHVDNGRVGGKMKKTLREVIEKYNLNVRITPNQNIILCDIRSAWRRPITTVLAQAGLLHPKFVDPLNLTAMACPAFPLCPLAITEAERGIPDILKRVRSVFEKVGLKYNDSVVIRITGCPNGCARPYMAELGLVGDGPNSYQIWLGGTPNQTISKKFYGQSQSSGS
;
A
#
# COMPACT_ATOMS: atom_id res chain seq x y z
N MET A 1 -13.60 57.51 27.56
CA MET A 1 -13.62 58.98 27.62
C MET A 1 -12.22 59.45 27.99
N THR A 2 -11.82 60.62 27.47
CA THR A 2 -10.59 61.42 27.76
C THR A 2 -9.24 60.79 27.39
N THR A 3 -8.26 61.42 26.73
CA THR A 3 -8.10 62.64 25.90
C THR A 3 -6.64 62.58 25.38
N SER A 4 -6.35 63.14 24.21
CA SER A 4 -4.99 63.33 23.65
C SER A 4 -4.27 64.56 24.19
N PHE A 5 -2.93 64.63 24.04
CA PHE A 5 -2.01 65.74 23.67
C PHE A 5 -0.58 65.28 24.08
N GLY A 6 0.45 65.11 23.21
CA GLY A 6 1.20 66.08 22.38
C GLY A 6 2.23 66.85 23.25
N SER A 7 3.55 66.99 23.02
CA SER A 7 4.47 66.76 21.89
C SER A 7 5.97 66.93 22.29
N ALA A 8 6.88 66.32 21.49
CA ALA A 8 8.25 66.74 21.05
C ALA A 8 9.37 66.97 22.12
N THR A 9 10.68 66.71 21.92
CA THR A 9 11.68 66.76 20.81
C THR A 9 12.88 65.83 21.18
N SER A 10 13.52 64.97 20.37
CA SER A 10 14.48 65.15 19.23
C SER A 10 15.74 64.26 19.42
N THR A 11 15.95 63.33 18.46
CA THR A 11 17.22 62.83 17.84
C THR A 11 18.48 62.52 18.65
N VAL A 12 19.01 61.29 18.51
CA VAL A 12 20.38 60.94 18.02
C VAL A 12 20.38 59.55 17.34
N ILE A 13 21.01 59.45 16.16
CA ILE A 13 21.30 58.24 15.36
C ILE A 13 22.71 57.73 15.70
N PRO A 14 23.00 56.43 15.56
CA PRO A 14 24.27 56.03 14.95
C PRO A 14 24.13 55.02 13.79
N ASN A 15 24.80 55.35 12.68
CA ASN A 15 25.29 54.45 11.61
C ASN A 15 26.37 53.50 12.20
N ASP A 16 26.67 52.29 11.70
CA ASP A 16 27.20 51.89 10.38
C ASP A 16 27.50 50.34 10.43
N PRO A 17 28.15 49.62 9.47
CA PRO A 17 27.84 49.33 8.07
C PRO A 17 27.83 47.82 7.64
N LYS A 18 27.23 47.57 6.45
CA LYS A 18 27.62 46.65 5.34
C LYS A 18 27.52 45.12 5.48
N ILE A 19 26.44 44.54 4.90
CA ILE A 19 26.50 43.32 4.08
C ILE A 19 25.77 43.60 2.75
N ARG A 20 26.52 43.52 1.65
CA ARG A 20 26.10 43.88 0.29
C ARG A 20 25.59 42.62 -0.43
N MET A 21 24.32 42.61 -0.83
CA MET A 21 23.73 41.58 -1.70
C MET A 21 24.36 41.66 -3.10
N GLN A 22 24.81 40.53 -3.64
CA GLN A 22 25.17 40.40 -5.06
C GLN A 22 24.14 39.53 -5.78
N SER A 23 23.59 40.11 -6.86
CA SER A 23 22.72 39.51 -7.85
C SER A 23 23.48 38.50 -8.73
N PHE A 24 22.89 37.32 -8.92
CA PHE A 24 23.40 36.27 -9.81
C PHE A 24 23.03 36.62 -11.26
N THR A 25 24.00 36.59 -12.18
CA THR A 25 23.82 36.81 -13.63
C THR A 25 24.32 35.59 -14.43
N GLY A 26 23.76 35.42 -15.62
CA GLY A 26 23.68 34.19 -16.41
C GLY A 26 24.99 33.50 -16.83
N LEU A 27 24.82 32.21 -17.13
CA LEU A 27 25.81 31.33 -17.78
C LEU A 27 26.19 31.85 -19.17
N LYS A 28 27.50 31.95 -19.43
CA LYS A 28 28.07 31.96 -20.79
C LYS A 28 29.02 30.77 -20.98
N SER A 29 28.85 30.15 -22.14
CA SER A 29 29.65 29.09 -22.76
C SER A 29 31.09 29.53 -23.02
N LEU A 30 32.06 28.61 -22.87
CA LEU A 30 33.40 28.73 -23.42
C LEU A 30 33.83 27.40 -24.07
N HIS A 31 34.18 27.49 -25.35
CA HIS A 31 34.82 26.46 -26.17
C HIS A 31 36.35 26.68 -26.18
N SER A 32 37.07 25.54 -26.20
CA SER A 32 38.36 25.25 -26.87
C SER A 32 39.53 26.24 -26.78
N ILE A 33 40.67 25.82 -26.19
CA ILE A 33 42.03 26.20 -26.65
C ILE A 33 43.01 25.01 -26.49
N ALA A 34 43.94 24.95 -27.45
CA ALA A 34 44.78 23.84 -27.89
C ALA A 34 46.01 23.47 -27.05
N LEU A 35 46.51 22.27 -27.34
CA LEU A 35 47.76 21.65 -26.88
C LEU A 35 49.02 22.35 -27.41
N ALA A 36 50.01 22.54 -26.54
CA ALA A 36 51.42 22.68 -26.92
C ALA A 36 52.29 21.82 -25.99
N ARG A 37 53.12 20.97 -26.61
CA ARG A 37 54.12 20.09 -25.96
C ARG A 37 55.32 20.90 -25.47
N ASN A 38 55.87 20.51 -24.31
CA ASN A 38 57.33 20.48 -24.14
C ASN A 38 57.74 19.45 -23.08
N HIS A 39 58.70 18.62 -23.46
CA HIS A 39 59.24 17.49 -22.70
C HIS A 39 60.27 17.94 -21.65
N ARG A 40 60.23 17.33 -20.46
CA ARG A 40 61.45 17.04 -19.68
C ARG A 40 61.36 15.63 -19.10
N VAL A 41 62.45 14.90 -19.34
CA VAL A 41 62.67 13.48 -19.06
C VAL A 41 63.28 13.35 -17.66
N PHE A 42 62.77 12.42 -16.86
CA PHE A 42 63.51 11.85 -15.73
C PHE A 42 63.63 10.33 -15.95
N THR A 43 64.87 9.86 -15.98
CA THR A 43 65.29 8.47 -16.15
C THR A 43 65.25 7.73 -14.81
N LEU A 44 64.72 6.51 -14.80
CA LEU A 44 64.91 5.51 -13.74
C LEU A 44 65.52 4.24 -14.35
N PRO A 45 66.37 3.49 -13.60
CA PRO A 45 67.24 2.47 -14.16
C PRO A 45 66.51 1.14 -14.44
N PHE A 46 66.98 0.46 -15.48
CA PHE A 46 66.55 -0.87 -15.92
C PHE A 46 66.95 -1.97 -14.92
N SER A 47 66.03 -2.91 -14.67
CA SER A 47 66.34 -4.28 -14.23
C SER A 47 65.45 -5.29 -15.00
N ALA A 48 66.00 -6.49 -15.18
CA ALA A 48 65.78 -7.51 -16.22
C ALA A 48 64.32 -7.99 -16.52
N PRO A 49 64.06 -8.59 -17.70
CA PRO A 49 62.72 -9.01 -18.11
C PRO A 49 62.27 -10.25 -17.32
N SER A 50 61.21 -10.12 -16.53
CA SER A 50 60.52 -11.29 -15.96
C SER A 50 59.62 -11.91 -17.03
N VAL A 51 59.89 -13.18 -17.32
CA VAL A 51 59.03 -14.03 -18.15
C VAL A 51 57.69 -14.18 -17.42
N ILE A 52 56.64 -13.50 -17.88
CA ILE A 52 55.28 -13.73 -17.39
C ILE A 52 54.81 -15.07 -17.95
N ARG A 53 54.99 -16.13 -17.15
CA ARG A 53 54.36 -17.43 -17.38
C ARG A 53 52.91 -17.31 -16.93
N ALA A 54 51.96 -17.30 -17.87
CA ALA A 54 50.55 -17.38 -17.55
C ALA A 54 50.28 -18.72 -16.84
N VAL A 55 50.08 -18.67 -15.53
CA VAL A 55 49.62 -19.83 -14.76
C VAL A 55 48.11 -19.87 -14.91
N SER A 56 47.62 -20.75 -15.77
CA SER A 56 46.23 -21.18 -15.76
C SER A 56 45.91 -21.71 -14.36
N THR A 57 45.01 -21.02 -13.66
CA THR A 57 44.31 -21.64 -12.54
C THR A 57 43.56 -22.86 -13.08
N PRO A 58 43.59 -24.01 -12.38
CA PRO A 58 42.82 -25.17 -12.80
C PRO A 58 41.35 -24.78 -12.85
N VAL A 59 40.72 -25.00 -14.00
CA VAL A 59 39.26 -24.96 -14.13
C VAL A 59 38.73 -25.97 -13.12
N LYS A 60 38.04 -25.46 -12.10
CA LYS A 60 37.36 -26.30 -11.12
C LYS A 60 36.37 -27.18 -11.91
N PRO A 61 36.36 -28.51 -11.73
CA PRO A 61 35.38 -29.35 -12.39
C PRO A 61 33.98 -28.82 -12.06
N GLU A 62 33.14 -28.63 -13.08
CA GLU A 62 31.71 -28.36 -12.91
C GLU A 62 31.03 -29.62 -12.36
N THR A 63 31.29 -29.91 -11.09
CA THR A 63 30.55 -30.88 -10.28
C THR A 63 30.25 -30.26 -8.93
N SER A 64 29.33 -29.31 -8.95
CA SER A 64 28.42 -29.10 -7.83
C SER A 64 27.09 -28.66 -8.39
N THR A 65 26.12 -29.58 -8.39
CA THR A 65 24.69 -29.29 -8.30
C THR A 65 24.45 -28.44 -7.05
N THR A 66 24.81 -27.15 -7.11
CA THR A 66 24.46 -26.20 -6.06
C THR A 66 23.00 -25.87 -6.25
N GLU A 67 22.16 -26.35 -5.33
CA GLU A 67 20.75 -26.00 -5.31
C GLU A 67 20.60 -24.47 -5.45
N PRO A 68 19.64 -23.99 -6.25
CA PRO A 68 19.44 -22.56 -6.45
C PRO A 68 19.25 -21.88 -5.09
N LYS A 69 20.01 -20.81 -4.83
CA LYS A 69 19.96 -20.07 -3.56
C LYS A 69 18.53 -19.60 -3.28
N ARG A 70 17.96 -19.98 -2.13
CA ARG A 70 16.59 -19.61 -1.72
C ARG A 70 16.61 -18.79 -0.44
N SER A 71 15.65 -17.87 -0.31
CA SER A 71 15.47 -17.11 0.93
C SER A 71 14.94 -18.00 2.06
N LYS A 72 15.26 -17.67 3.32
CA LYS A 72 14.75 -18.41 4.50
C LYS A 72 13.23 -18.60 4.51
N VAL A 73 12.48 -17.62 3.99
CA VAL A 73 11.01 -17.69 3.94
C VAL A 73 10.53 -18.77 2.98
N GLU A 74 11.27 -19.07 1.91
CA GLU A 74 10.93 -20.19 1.01
C GLU A 74 11.09 -21.54 1.74
N ILE A 75 12.14 -21.67 2.55
CA ILE A 75 12.37 -22.87 3.36
C ILE A 75 11.24 -23.03 4.39
N PHE A 76 10.87 -21.96 5.09
CA PHE A 76 9.74 -22.00 6.03
C PHE A 76 8.43 -22.36 5.35
N LYS A 77 8.14 -21.85 4.14
CA LYS A 77 6.92 -22.24 3.40
C LYS A 77 6.92 -23.72 3.04
N GLU A 78 8.05 -24.23 2.54
CA GLU A 78 8.19 -25.64 2.17
C GLU A 78 7.92 -26.59 3.33
N GLN A 79 8.52 -26.30 4.48
CA GLN A 79 8.47 -27.15 5.66
C GLN A 79 7.21 -26.96 6.50
N SER A 80 6.28 -26.12 6.06
CA SER A 80 5.14 -25.70 6.90
C SER A 80 3.87 -26.53 6.74
N ASN A 81 3.86 -27.55 5.87
CA ASN A 81 2.63 -28.26 5.52
C ASN A 81 1.50 -27.28 5.13
N PHE A 82 1.79 -26.46 4.12
CA PHE A 82 0.93 -25.36 3.66
C PHE A 82 0.58 -24.39 4.80
N ILE A 83 1.61 -23.81 5.43
CA ILE A 83 1.54 -22.72 6.40
C ILE A 83 1.03 -23.10 7.80
N ARG A 84 0.80 -24.39 8.10
CA ARG A 84 0.36 -24.86 9.41
C ARG A 84 1.47 -24.91 10.45
N TYR A 85 2.58 -25.56 10.14
CA TYR A 85 3.66 -25.89 11.06
C TYR A 85 4.86 -24.93 10.92
N PRO A 86 5.55 -24.52 12.01
CA PRO A 86 5.27 -24.82 13.42
C PRO A 86 4.27 -23.86 14.08
N LEU A 87 3.52 -23.07 13.29
CA LEU A 87 2.62 -22.05 13.85
C LEU A 87 1.53 -22.65 14.74
N ASN A 88 0.96 -23.79 14.34
CA ASN A 88 -0.05 -24.53 15.09
C ASN A 88 0.43 -24.91 16.51
N GLU A 89 1.68 -25.31 16.68
CA GLU A 89 2.27 -25.63 17.98
C GLU A 89 2.63 -24.35 18.75
N GLU A 90 3.29 -23.41 18.08
CA GLU A 90 3.77 -22.16 18.70
C GLU A 90 2.64 -21.30 19.26
N ILE A 91 1.43 -21.36 18.69
CA ILE A 91 0.26 -20.64 19.20
C ILE A 91 -0.20 -21.16 20.56
N LEU A 92 0.06 -22.44 20.87
CA LEU A 92 -0.40 -23.10 22.08
C LEU A 92 0.58 -22.96 23.26
N THR A 93 1.80 -22.51 23.02
CA THR A 93 2.80 -22.34 24.09
C THR A 93 2.49 -21.14 24.99
N ASP A 94 2.96 -21.16 26.24
CA ASP A 94 2.74 -20.07 27.21
C ASP A 94 3.59 -18.82 26.95
N THR A 95 4.57 -18.89 26.03
CA THR A 95 5.42 -17.74 25.71
C THR A 95 4.60 -16.62 25.08
N PRO A 96 4.81 -15.34 25.43
CA PRO A 96 4.03 -14.23 24.88
C PRO A 96 4.31 -13.97 23.39
N ASN A 97 5.41 -14.51 22.87
CA ASN A 97 5.84 -14.46 21.47
C ASN A 97 5.86 -15.86 20.83
N ILE A 98 6.06 -15.88 19.51
CA ILE A 98 6.31 -17.06 18.69
C ILE A 98 7.70 -16.99 18.04
N ASN A 99 8.21 -18.15 17.64
CA ASN A 99 9.53 -18.29 17.00
C ASN A 99 9.62 -17.62 15.60
N GLU A 100 10.81 -17.63 14.99
CA GLU A 100 11.07 -16.95 13.70
C GLU A 100 10.21 -17.50 12.56
N ALA A 101 10.09 -18.83 12.44
CA ALA A 101 9.32 -19.48 11.39
C ALA A 101 7.83 -19.14 11.52
N ALA A 102 7.27 -19.34 12.72
CA ALA A 102 5.88 -18.99 13.02
C ALA A 102 5.61 -17.48 12.82
N THR A 103 6.58 -16.60 13.14
CA THR A 103 6.49 -15.16 12.86
C THR A 103 6.35 -14.86 11.35
N GLN A 104 6.93 -15.67 10.46
CA GLN A 104 6.71 -15.53 9.01
C GLN A 104 5.39 -16.13 8.56
N LEU A 105 5.03 -17.31 9.08
CA LEU A 105 3.84 -18.07 8.68
C LEU A 105 2.53 -17.41 9.14
N ILE A 106 2.51 -16.80 10.33
CA ILE A 106 1.32 -16.11 10.84
C ILE A 106 0.90 -14.92 9.97
N LYS A 107 1.82 -14.40 9.14
CA LYS A 107 1.52 -13.34 8.17
C LYS A 107 0.55 -13.84 7.08
N PHE A 108 0.56 -15.11 6.72
CA PHE A 108 -0.38 -15.67 5.74
C PHE A 108 -1.80 -15.75 6.32
N HIS A 109 -1.90 -15.87 7.65
CA HIS A 109 -3.13 -15.79 8.44
C HIS A 109 -3.53 -14.35 8.79
N GLY A 110 -2.86 -13.34 8.20
CA GLY A 110 -3.23 -11.94 8.38
C GLY A 110 -2.77 -11.29 9.68
N SER A 111 -1.83 -11.88 10.43
CA SER A 111 -1.32 -11.30 11.67
C SER A 111 0.18 -10.97 11.63
N TYR A 112 0.63 -10.04 12.48
CA TYR A 112 2.04 -9.72 12.72
C TYR A 112 2.30 -9.68 14.22
N GLN A 113 3.29 -10.42 14.67
CA GLN A 113 3.92 -10.15 15.95
C GLN A 113 4.61 -8.77 15.90
N GLN A 114 4.37 -7.98 16.93
CA GLN A 114 4.92 -6.65 17.16
C GLN A 114 5.39 -6.56 18.60
N TYR A 115 6.14 -5.49 18.89
CA TYR A 115 6.42 -5.08 20.26
C TYR A 115 6.40 -3.55 20.31
N ASN A 116 6.07 -3.00 21.47
CA ASN A 116 6.05 -1.56 21.68
C ASN A 116 7.47 -1.01 21.73
N ARG A 117 7.84 -0.15 20.78
CA ARG A 117 9.19 0.44 20.69
C ARG A 117 9.34 1.73 21.49
N ASP A 118 8.27 2.25 22.09
CA ASP A 118 8.35 3.38 23.04
C ASP A 118 8.83 2.89 24.43
N GLU A 119 8.58 1.62 24.76
CA GLU A 119 9.03 1.01 26.01
C GLU A 119 10.53 0.70 25.98
N ARG A 120 11.21 0.99 27.10
CA ARG A 120 12.62 0.65 27.32
C ARG A 120 12.70 -0.62 28.18
N GLY A 121 13.59 -1.55 27.83
CA GLY A 121 13.80 -2.79 28.57
C GLY A 121 13.12 -4.00 27.92
N THR A 122 12.34 -4.76 28.70
CA THR A 122 11.70 -5.99 28.25
C THR A 122 10.67 -5.71 27.15
N ARG A 123 10.66 -6.55 26.11
CA ARG A 123 9.73 -6.41 24.99
C ARG A 123 8.33 -6.86 25.37
N SER A 124 7.38 -5.92 25.39
CA SER A 124 5.94 -6.23 25.45
C SER A 124 5.44 -6.66 24.08
N TYR A 125 5.26 -7.97 23.89
CA TYR A 125 4.77 -8.52 22.63
C TYR A 125 3.26 -8.38 22.48
N SER A 126 2.84 -8.07 21.27
CA SER A 126 1.44 -8.08 20.87
C SER A 126 1.33 -8.45 19.39
N PHE A 127 0.11 -8.63 18.91
CA PHE A 127 -0.20 -9.00 17.55
C PHE A 127 -1.11 -7.96 16.91
N MET A 128 -0.79 -7.57 15.68
CA MET A 128 -1.70 -6.83 14.82
C MET A 128 -2.35 -7.76 13.83
N LEU A 129 -3.68 -7.70 13.75
CA LEU A 129 -4.47 -8.40 12.75
C LEU A 129 -4.87 -7.43 11.64
N ARG A 130 -4.91 -7.93 10.40
CA ARG A 130 -5.43 -7.20 9.26
C ARG A 130 -6.52 -8.02 8.58
N THR A 131 -7.65 -7.39 8.30
CA THR A 131 -8.77 -8.03 7.60
C THR A 131 -8.57 -8.08 6.08
N LYS A 132 -9.37 -8.90 5.40
CA LYS A 132 -9.56 -8.93 3.95
C LYS A 132 -10.99 -8.47 3.67
N ASN A 133 -11.13 -7.40 2.89
CA ASN A 133 -12.38 -6.72 2.56
C ASN A 133 -12.32 -6.26 1.09
N PRO A 134 -12.55 -7.16 0.11
CA PRO A 134 -12.48 -6.79 -1.30
C PRO A 134 -13.37 -5.57 -1.59
N GLY A 135 -12.82 -4.60 -2.32
CA GLY A 135 -13.48 -3.33 -2.61
C GLY A 135 -13.81 -2.46 -1.39
N GLY A 136 -13.27 -2.81 -0.23
CA GLY A 136 -13.46 -2.10 1.04
C GLY A 136 -14.77 -2.38 1.75
N LYS A 137 -15.58 -3.34 1.28
CA LYS A 137 -16.91 -3.63 1.83
C LYS A 137 -16.81 -4.27 3.22
N VAL A 138 -17.61 -3.74 4.14
CA VAL A 138 -17.72 -4.20 5.52
C VAL A 138 -19.20 -4.27 5.89
N PRO A 139 -19.74 -5.48 6.08
CA PRO A 139 -21.10 -5.65 6.60
C PRO A 139 -21.25 -5.04 7.99
N ASN A 140 -22.45 -4.59 8.33
CA ASN A 140 -22.77 -4.06 9.67
C ASN A 140 -22.26 -4.96 10.81
N GLN A 141 -22.59 -6.25 10.76
CA GLN A 141 -22.17 -7.25 11.76
C GLN A 141 -20.66 -7.31 11.95
N LEU A 142 -19.90 -7.28 10.85
CA LEU A 142 -18.43 -7.30 10.91
C LEU A 142 -17.90 -6.00 11.53
N TYR A 143 -18.49 -4.84 11.22
CA TYR A 143 -18.08 -3.57 11.82
C TYR A 143 -18.25 -3.60 13.34
N LEU A 144 -19.43 -3.98 13.84
CA LEU A 144 -19.73 -4.06 15.28
C LEU A 144 -18.78 -5.04 15.98
N THR A 145 -18.53 -6.19 15.35
CA THR A 145 -17.58 -7.19 15.86
C THR A 145 -16.17 -6.61 15.96
N MET A 146 -15.67 -5.94 14.91
CA MET A 146 -14.33 -5.36 14.92
C MET A 146 -14.21 -4.24 15.96
N ASP A 147 -15.27 -3.45 16.14
CA ASP A 147 -15.35 -2.39 17.14
C ASP A 147 -15.27 -2.95 18.57
N ASP A 148 -15.99 -4.04 18.87
CA ASP A 148 -15.95 -4.73 20.16
C ASP A 148 -14.58 -5.37 20.43
N LEU A 149 -14.02 -6.06 19.44
CA LEU A 149 -12.69 -6.69 19.56
C LEU A 149 -11.59 -5.66 19.83
N ALA A 150 -11.73 -4.43 19.34
CA ALA A 150 -10.77 -3.37 19.57
C ALA A 150 -10.71 -2.95 21.04
N ASP A 151 -11.87 -2.88 21.70
CA ASP A 151 -11.96 -2.48 23.11
C ASP A 151 -11.64 -3.65 24.05
N GLN A 152 -12.09 -4.87 23.72
CA GLN A 152 -11.94 -6.04 24.58
C GLN A 152 -10.53 -6.65 24.53
N PHE A 153 -9.92 -6.71 23.35
CA PHE A 153 -8.66 -7.44 23.14
C PHE A 153 -7.55 -6.61 22.51
N GLY A 154 -7.87 -5.43 21.95
CA GLY A 154 -6.91 -4.52 21.35
C GLY A 154 -6.52 -3.38 22.29
N ILE A 155 -6.16 -2.24 21.68
CA ILE A 155 -5.82 -0.98 22.36
C ILE A 155 -6.92 0.08 22.21
N GLY A 156 -8.18 -0.33 22.04
CA GLY A 156 -9.33 0.56 21.91
C GLY A 156 -9.41 1.35 20.60
N THR A 157 -8.68 0.93 19.56
CA THR A 157 -8.68 1.60 18.25
C THR A 157 -8.76 0.64 17.07
N LEU A 158 -9.45 1.08 16.03
CA LEU A 158 -9.38 0.51 14.68
C LEU A 158 -8.52 1.40 13.79
N ARG A 159 -7.87 0.79 12.80
CA ARG A 159 -7.04 1.50 11.83
C ARG A 159 -7.43 1.15 10.40
N LEU A 160 -8.06 2.09 9.70
CA LEU A 160 -8.42 2.00 8.28
C LEU A 160 -7.16 2.09 7.42
N THR A 161 -6.97 1.18 6.47
CA THR A 161 -5.69 1.11 5.72
C THR A 161 -5.75 1.71 4.33
N THR A 162 -4.57 1.96 3.77
CA THR A 162 -4.39 2.36 2.36
C THR A 162 -4.83 1.30 1.34
N ARG A 163 -5.31 0.14 1.81
CA ARG A 163 -5.85 -0.94 0.98
C ARG A 163 -7.26 -1.35 1.39
N GLN A 164 -8.03 -0.44 1.98
CA GLN A 164 -9.45 -0.65 2.28
C GLN A 164 -9.70 -1.80 3.28
N THR A 165 -8.87 -1.92 4.31
CA THR A 165 -9.04 -2.95 5.35
C THR A 165 -8.99 -2.31 6.74
N PHE A 166 -9.38 -3.08 7.76
CA PHE A 166 -9.02 -2.76 9.14
C PHE A 166 -7.64 -3.29 9.51
N GLN A 167 -7.02 -2.65 10.50
CA GLN A 167 -6.05 -3.25 11.38
C GLN A 167 -6.49 -3.10 12.83
N LEU A 168 -6.37 -4.19 13.58
CA LEU A 168 -6.56 -4.26 15.02
C LEU A 168 -5.18 -4.44 15.65
N HIS A 169 -4.77 -3.54 16.55
CA HIS A 169 -3.43 -3.59 17.17
C HIS A 169 -3.53 -3.99 18.64
N GLY A 170 -2.44 -4.55 19.18
CA GLY A 170 -2.28 -4.78 20.61
C GLY A 170 -2.85 -6.09 21.15
N VAL A 171 -3.27 -7.02 20.28
CA VAL A 171 -3.84 -8.30 20.71
C VAL A 171 -2.76 -9.18 21.32
N LEU A 172 -2.95 -9.63 22.56
CA LEU A 172 -2.04 -10.58 23.21
C LEU A 172 -2.15 -11.97 22.58
N LYS A 173 -1.05 -12.73 22.54
CA LYS A 173 -1.02 -14.08 21.94
C LYS A 173 -2.12 -14.99 22.47
N LYS A 174 -2.31 -15.02 23.80
CA LYS A 174 -3.35 -15.83 24.47
C LYS A 174 -4.78 -15.56 23.98
N ASN A 175 -5.03 -14.37 23.45
CA ASN A 175 -6.34 -13.95 22.94
C ASN A 175 -6.46 -14.13 21.42
N LEU A 176 -5.38 -14.46 20.72
CA LEU A 176 -5.31 -14.38 19.27
C LEU A 176 -6.27 -15.35 18.58
N LYS A 177 -6.42 -16.58 19.10
CA LYS A 177 -7.38 -17.56 18.57
C LYS A 177 -8.83 -17.09 18.77
N THR A 178 -9.15 -16.54 19.94
CA THR A 178 -10.47 -15.95 20.21
C THR A 178 -10.77 -14.83 19.21
N VAL A 179 -9.87 -13.87 19.05
CA VAL A 179 -10.08 -12.74 18.12
C VAL A 179 -10.24 -13.23 16.67
N MET A 180 -9.36 -14.13 16.19
CA MET A 180 -9.43 -14.66 14.82
C MET A 180 -10.73 -15.42 14.57
N SER A 181 -11.11 -16.33 15.47
CA SER A 181 -12.34 -17.12 15.35
C SER A 181 -13.60 -16.25 15.39
N THR A 182 -13.63 -15.22 16.25
CA THR A 182 -14.75 -14.27 16.30
C THR A 182 -14.88 -13.49 14.99
N ILE A 183 -13.78 -13.06 14.38
CA ILE A 183 -13.82 -12.41 13.04
C ILE A 183 -14.39 -13.38 11.99
N ILE A 184 -13.89 -14.62 11.97
CA ILE A 184 -14.32 -15.65 11.01
C ILE A 184 -15.83 -15.94 11.13
N LYS A 185 -16.33 -16.06 12.35
CA LYS A 185 -17.74 -16.37 12.65
C LYS A 185 -18.70 -15.19 12.40
N ASN A 186 -18.19 -13.98 12.19
CA ASN A 186 -18.98 -12.76 11.98
C ASN A 186 -18.72 -12.12 10.62
N MET A 187 -18.75 -12.94 9.55
CA MET A 187 -18.64 -12.51 8.14
C MET A 187 -17.29 -11.87 7.77
N GLY A 188 -16.25 -12.04 8.58
CA GLY A 188 -14.92 -11.50 8.35
C GLY A 188 -13.90 -12.55 7.94
N SER A 189 -12.76 -12.08 7.45
CA SER A 189 -11.58 -12.92 7.24
C SER A 189 -10.30 -12.09 7.39
N THR A 190 -9.22 -12.72 7.82
CA THR A 190 -7.85 -12.18 7.81
C THR A 190 -6.93 -12.96 6.85
N LEU A 191 -7.43 -14.03 6.25
CA LEU A 191 -6.69 -14.90 5.33
C LEU A 191 -6.09 -14.10 4.17
N GLY A 192 -4.78 -14.21 3.97
CA GLY A 192 -4.09 -13.55 2.85
C GLY A 192 -4.03 -12.02 2.94
N ALA A 193 -4.50 -11.41 4.04
CA ALA A 193 -4.34 -9.97 4.25
C ALA A 193 -2.85 -9.56 4.26
N CYS A 194 -1.98 -10.52 4.57
CA CYS A 194 -0.54 -10.39 4.59
C CYS A 194 0.17 -11.56 3.87
N GLY A 195 1.35 -11.99 4.31
CA GLY A 195 2.11 -13.07 3.64
C GLY A 195 2.59 -12.74 2.22
N ASP A 196 3.09 -13.78 1.55
CA ASP A 196 3.46 -13.80 0.13
C ASP A 196 2.28 -14.35 -0.70
N LEU A 197 1.18 -13.61 -0.63
CA LEU A 197 -0.13 -13.90 -1.20
C LEU A 197 -0.68 -12.66 -1.93
N ASN A 198 -1.76 -12.85 -2.69
CA ASN A 198 -2.61 -11.74 -3.10
C ASN A 198 -3.16 -11.01 -1.86
N ARG A 199 -2.96 -9.70 -1.83
CA ARG A 199 -3.48 -8.81 -0.78
C ARG A 199 -4.92 -8.45 -1.06
N ASN A 200 -5.52 -7.63 -0.19
CA ASN A 200 -6.84 -7.08 -0.43
C ASN A 200 -6.91 -6.42 -1.82
N VAL A 201 -7.92 -6.79 -2.60
CA VAL A 201 -8.17 -6.26 -3.95
C VAL A 201 -8.95 -4.96 -3.82
N LEU A 202 -8.42 -3.88 -4.40
CA LEU A 202 -9.07 -2.57 -4.32
C LEU A 202 -10.16 -2.43 -5.36
N ALA A 203 -11.16 -1.61 -5.06
CA ALA A 203 -12.20 -1.18 -5.99
C ALA A 203 -12.74 0.22 -5.59
N PRO A 204 -13.44 0.93 -6.48
CA PRO A 204 -14.08 2.21 -6.16
C PRO A 204 -14.93 2.10 -4.89
N ALA A 205 -14.56 2.82 -3.84
CA ALA A 205 -15.17 2.64 -2.53
C ALA A 205 -16.62 3.15 -2.47
N ALA A 206 -17.02 4.07 -3.35
CA ALA A 206 -18.39 4.59 -3.35
C ALA A 206 -19.42 3.50 -3.75
N PRO A 207 -20.56 3.40 -3.03
CA PRO A 207 -21.66 2.50 -3.38
C PRO A 207 -22.52 3.05 -4.52
N LEU A 208 -21.89 3.39 -5.65
CA LEU A 208 -22.60 3.88 -6.84
C LEU A 208 -23.27 2.72 -7.59
N MET A 209 -24.52 2.92 -7.98
CA MET A 209 -25.37 1.93 -8.64
C MET A 209 -25.23 1.92 -10.18
N THR A 210 -24.23 2.62 -10.71
CA THR A 210 -23.87 2.55 -12.13
C THR A 210 -23.36 1.15 -12.47
N LYS A 211 -23.70 0.64 -13.67
CA LYS A 211 -23.26 -0.68 -14.15
C LYS A 211 -21.75 -0.89 -14.03
N GLU A 212 -20.96 0.10 -14.39
CA GLU A 212 -19.49 0.02 -14.34
C GLU A 212 -18.96 -0.15 -12.92
N CYS A 213 -19.43 0.65 -11.95
CA CYS A 213 -18.98 0.57 -10.56
C CYS A 213 -19.38 -0.76 -9.91
N LEU A 214 -20.60 -1.24 -10.19
CA LEU A 214 -21.06 -2.55 -9.72
C LEU A 214 -20.17 -3.66 -10.30
N PHE A 215 -19.90 -3.61 -11.61
CA PHE A 215 -19.07 -4.59 -12.28
C PHE A 215 -17.60 -4.56 -11.81
N ALA A 216 -17.04 -3.37 -11.54
CA ALA A 216 -15.70 -3.24 -10.95
C ALA A 216 -15.62 -3.85 -9.54
N GLN A 217 -16.66 -3.65 -8.71
CA GLN A 217 -16.77 -4.22 -7.37
C GLN A 217 -16.91 -5.75 -7.41
N GLU A 218 -17.79 -6.27 -8.27
CA GLU A 218 -17.95 -7.72 -8.49
C GLU A 218 -16.66 -8.36 -9.01
N THR A 219 -15.99 -7.72 -9.97
CA THR A 219 -14.70 -8.19 -10.48
C THR A 219 -13.64 -8.24 -9.39
N ALA A 220 -13.60 -7.24 -8.49
CA ALA A 220 -12.68 -7.25 -7.36
C ALA A 220 -12.96 -8.39 -6.37
N ASP A 221 -14.24 -8.71 -6.10
CA ASP A 221 -14.63 -9.87 -5.30
C ASP A 221 -14.18 -11.17 -5.97
N ASN A 222 -14.48 -11.32 -7.27
CA ASN A 222 -14.17 -12.52 -8.05
C ASN A 222 -12.67 -12.78 -8.12
N ILE A 223 -11.85 -11.74 -8.33
CA ILE A 223 -10.39 -11.84 -8.27
C ILE A 223 -9.92 -12.19 -6.85
N ALA A 224 -10.51 -11.60 -5.82
CA ALA A 224 -10.17 -11.89 -4.44
C ALA A 224 -10.50 -13.34 -4.05
N ALA A 225 -11.63 -13.87 -4.54
CA ALA A 225 -12.06 -15.25 -4.37
C ALA A 225 -11.14 -16.21 -5.14
N LEU A 226 -10.90 -15.97 -6.44
CA LEU A 226 -9.99 -16.74 -7.30
C LEU A 226 -8.65 -17.00 -6.60
N LEU A 227 -8.06 -15.95 -6.03
CA LEU A 227 -6.73 -15.96 -5.43
C LEU A 227 -6.75 -16.18 -3.90
N THR A 228 -7.83 -16.71 -3.34
CA THR A 228 -7.86 -17.15 -1.93
C THR A 228 -7.11 -18.49 -1.79
N PRO A 229 -6.24 -18.67 -0.79
CA PRO A 229 -5.64 -19.98 -0.49
C PRO A 229 -6.69 -21.07 -0.27
N GLN A 230 -6.45 -22.28 -0.79
CA GLN A 230 -7.42 -23.38 -0.84
C GLN A 230 -7.10 -24.55 0.10
N SER A 231 -5.88 -24.60 0.65
CA SER A 231 -5.40 -25.76 1.43
C SER A 231 -6.09 -25.96 2.78
N GLY A 232 -6.92 -25.02 3.25
CA GLY A 232 -7.66 -25.13 4.51
C GLY A 232 -6.90 -24.71 5.76
N PHE A 233 -5.60 -24.37 5.66
CA PHE A 233 -4.73 -24.08 6.82
C PHE A 233 -5.32 -23.04 7.78
N TYR A 234 -6.08 -22.10 7.25
CA TYR A 234 -6.63 -21.00 8.01
C TYR A 234 -7.74 -21.45 8.97
N TYR A 235 -8.64 -22.31 8.51
CA TYR A 235 -9.72 -22.81 9.35
C TYR A 235 -9.24 -23.89 10.32
N ASP A 236 -8.26 -24.70 9.92
CA ASP A 236 -7.63 -25.68 10.81
C ASP A 236 -7.04 -25.03 12.06
N VAL A 237 -6.37 -23.88 11.93
CA VAL A 237 -5.71 -23.21 13.06
C VAL A 237 -6.69 -22.41 13.92
N TRP A 238 -7.64 -21.70 13.31
CA TRP A 238 -8.43 -20.70 14.04
C TRP A 238 -9.82 -21.15 14.45
N VAL A 239 -10.41 -22.11 13.77
CA VAL A 239 -11.75 -22.63 14.05
C VAL A 239 -11.77 -24.16 14.06
N ASP A 240 -10.63 -24.79 14.33
CA ASP A 240 -10.50 -26.24 14.53
C ASP A 240 -11.04 -27.07 13.36
N GLY A 241 -10.87 -26.55 12.13
CA GLY A 241 -11.30 -27.19 10.89
C GLY A 241 -12.77 -26.96 10.54
N GLU A 242 -13.55 -26.25 11.37
CA GLU A 242 -14.93 -25.86 11.08
C GLU A 242 -14.97 -24.96 9.84
N ARG A 243 -15.45 -25.48 8.72
CA ARG A 243 -15.52 -24.72 7.48
C ARG A 243 -16.72 -23.80 7.50
N ILE A 244 -16.47 -22.50 7.60
CA ILE A 244 -17.49 -21.47 7.37
C ILE A 244 -17.71 -21.33 5.86
N MET A 245 -18.84 -21.84 5.37
CA MET A 245 -19.19 -21.83 3.96
C MET A 245 -19.42 -20.40 3.47
N THR A 246 -18.74 -20.05 2.38
CA THR A 246 -19.04 -18.86 1.58
C THR A 246 -19.36 -19.35 0.18
N SER A 247 -20.44 -18.85 -0.42
CA SER A 247 -20.80 -19.18 -1.79
C SER A 247 -19.79 -18.53 -2.74
N GLU A 248 -19.02 -19.34 -3.46
CA GLU A 248 -18.16 -18.85 -4.52
C GLU A 248 -18.91 -18.89 -5.87
N PRO A 249 -18.80 -17.83 -6.70
CA PRO A 249 -19.44 -17.83 -8.02
C PRO A 249 -18.92 -18.95 -8.93
N PRO A 250 -19.78 -19.61 -9.74
CA PRO A 250 -19.39 -20.73 -10.61
C PRO A 250 -18.26 -20.39 -11.58
N GLU A 251 -18.23 -19.15 -12.10
CA GLU A 251 -17.19 -18.68 -13.00
C GLU A 251 -15.81 -18.57 -12.32
N VAL A 252 -15.78 -18.23 -11.03
CA VAL A 252 -14.55 -18.22 -10.24
C VAL A 252 -14.03 -19.63 -10.05
N VAL A 253 -14.91 -20.57 -9.69
CA VAL A 253 -14.55 -22.00 -9.54
C VAL A 253 -14.04 -22.57 -10.86
N LYS A 254 -14.75 -22.29 -11.97
CA LYS A 254 -14.34 -22.70 -13.32
C LYS A 254 -12.97 -22.14 -13.69
N ALA A 255 -12.75 -20.84 -13.53
CA ALA A 255 -11.47 -20.21 -13.85
C ALA A 255 -10.34 -20.68 -12.94
N ARG A 256 -10.61 -20.94 -11.65
CA ARG A 256 -9.63 -21.50 -10.71
C ARG A 256 -9.21 -22.91 -11.11
N ASN A 257 -10.16 -23.77 -11.49
CA ASN A 257 -9.91 -25.17 -11.78
C ASN A 257 -9.38 -25.41 -13.19
N ASP A 258 -9.59 -24.47 -14.12
CA ASP A 258 -9.01 -24.54 -15.45
C ASP A 258 -7.48 -24.69 -15.39
N ASN A 259 -6.97 -25.66 -16.13
CA ASN A 259 -5.54 -25.92 -16.27
C ASN A 259 -5.14 -26.14 -17.73
N SER A 260 -5.96 -25.66 -18.68
CA SER A 260 -5.73 -25.81 -20.12
C SER A 260 -4.35 -25.30 -20.56
N HIS A 261 -3.79 -24.33 -19.82
CA HIS A 261 -2.51 -23.67 -20.11
C HIS A 261 -1.50 -23.79 -18.96
N LYS A 262 -1.55 -24.90 -18.21
CA LYS A 262 -0.56 -25.26 -17.17
C LYS A 262 -0.38 -24.17 -16.09
N THR A 263 -1.46 -23.48 -15.75
CA THR A 263 -1.47 -22.46 -14.69
C THR A 263 -1.53 -23.06 -13.30
N ASN A 264 -1.91 -24.33 -13.17
CA ASN A 264 -2.13 -24.96 -11.88
C ASN A 264 -1.15 -26.11 -11.62
N PHE A 265 -0.99 -26.45 -10.34
CA PHE A 265 -0.40 -27.70 -9.89
C PHE A 265 -1.52 -28.72 -9.66
N PRO A 266 -1.69 -29.72 -10.55
CA PRO A 266 -2.62 -30.81 -10.31
C PRO A 266 -2.32 -31.45 -8.95
N ASP A 267 -3.37 -31.88 -8.25
CA ASP A 267 -3.30 -32.62 -6.97
C ASP A 267 -2.68 -31.84 -5.79
N SER A 268 -2.33 -30.56 -5.97
CA SER A 268 -1.88 -29.71 -4.87
C SER A 268 -3.08 -29.19 -4.07
N PRO A 269 -3.02 -29.19 -2.72
CA PRO A 269 -3.94 -28.43 -1.87
C PRO A 269 -4.03 -26.94 -2.21
N GLU A 270 -3.01 -26.41 -2.89
CA GLU A 270 -2.99 -25.06 -3.42
C GLU A 270 -2.84 -25.07 -4.95
N PRO A 271 -3.93 -25.19 -5.72
CA PRO A 271 -3.83 -25.41 -7.16
C PRO A 271 -3.14 -24.25 -7.90
N ILE A 272 -3.40 -23.00 -7.51
CA ILE A 272 -2.73 -21.82 -8.10
C ILE A 272 -1.41 -21.52 -7.39
N TYR A 273 -1.36 -21.58 -6.06
CA TYR A 273 -0.20 -21.10 -5.32
C TYR A 273 0.95 -22.12 -5.26
N GLY A 274 0.64 -23.41 -5.24
CA GLY A 274 1.58 -24.49 -4.94
C GLY A 274 2.17 -24.39 -3.53
N ALA A 275 3.05 -25.33 -3.20
CA ALA A 275 3.69 -25.40 -1.86
C ALA A 275 4.48 -24.13 -1.49
N GLN A 276 5.00 -23.41 -2.49
CA GLN A 276 5.84 -22.22 -2.30
C GLN A 276 5.07 -20.91 -2.33
N PHE A 277 3.75 -20.90 -2.60
CA PHE A 277 2.98 -19.67 -2.81
C PHE A 277 3.69 -18.70 -3.78
N LEU A 278 3.46 -17.38 -3.64
CA LEU A 278 4.18 -16.40 -4.44
C LEU A 278 5.57 -16.08 -3.85
N PRO A 279 6.49 -15.53 -4.67
CA PRO A 279 7.79 -15.04 -4.17
C PRO A 279 7.65 -13.87 -3.18
N ARG A 280 6.57 -13.08 -3.33
CA ARG A 280 6.29 -11.91 -2.49
C ARG A 280 4.81 -11.55 -2.52
N LYS A 281 4.41 -10.58 -1.68
CA LYS A 281 3.09 -9.94 -1.72
C LYS A 281 2.71 -9.52 -3.15
N PHE A 282 1.46 -9.74 -3.50
CA PHE A 282 0.88 -9.38 -4.79
C PHE A 282 -0.34 -8.47 -4.57
N LYS A 283 -0.48 -7.40 -5.35
CA LYS A 283 -1.47 -6.35 -5.13
C LYS A 283 -2.24 -6.08 -6.40
N ILE A 284 -3.56 -6.11 -6.31
CA ILE A 284 -4.45 -5.84 -7.44
C ILE A 284 -5.38 -4.68 -7.08
N ALA A 285 -5.68 -3.84 -8.05
CA ALA A 285 -6.72 -2.82 -7.96
C ALA A 285 -7.60 -2.88 -9.20
N VAL A 286 -8.90 -2.80 -9.01
CA VAL A 286 -9.91 -2.66 -10.06
C VAL A 286 -10.49 -1.26 -9.98
N THR A 287 -10.82 -0.65 -11.10
CA THR A 287 -11.50 0.65 -11.15
C THR A 287 -12.30 0.81 -12.44
N VAL A 288 -12.98 1.94 -12.55
CA VAL A 288 -13.70 2.39 -13.75
C VAL A 288 -12.93 3.55 -14.39
N PRO A 289 -13.20 3.89 -15.67
CA PRO A 289 -12.57 5.05 -16.31
C PRO A 289 -12.71 6.32 -15.46
N THR A 290 -11.71 7.20 -15.53
CA THR A 290 -11.60 8.44 -14.75
C THR A 290 -11.36 8.27 -13.25
N ASP A 291 -11.85 7.22 -12.57
CA ASP A 291 -11.63 7.03 -11.13
C ASP A 291 -10.25 6.45 -10.80
N ASN A 292 -9.36 7.26 -10.22
CA ASN A 292 -8.08 6.80 -9.66
C ASN A 292 -8.00 6.86 -8.12
N SER A 293 -9.14 6.76 -7.42
CA SER A 293 -9.19 6.62 -5.96
C SER A 293 -8.34 5.43 -5.44
N VAL A 294 -8.15 4.40 -6.26
CA VAL A 294 -7.38 3.18 -5.95
C VAL A 294 -5.86 3.30 -6.16
N ASP A 295 -5.38 4.44 -6.68
CA ASP A 295 -3.96 4.68 -7.00
C ASP A 295 -3.40 3.54 -7.89
N ILE A 296 -4.06 3.34 -9.04
CA ILE A 296 -4.03 2.12 -9.85
C ILE A 296 -2.61 1.72 -10.24
N LEU A 297 -1.78 2.68 -10.64
CA LEU A 297 -0.42 2.48 -11.13
C LEU A 297 0.55 1.97 -10.06
N THR A 298 0.15 1.90 -8.80
CA THR A 298 1.00 1.41 -7.69
C THR A 298 0.87 -0.08 -7.39
N ASN A 299 0.00 -0.77 -8.13
CA ASN A 299 -0.37 -2.17 -7.93
C ASN A 299 0.40 -3.11 -8.87
N ASP A 300 0.57 -4.37 -8.46
CA ASP A 300 1.17 -5.37 -9.35
C ASP A 300 0.28 -5.55 -10.59
N ILE A 301 -1.06 -5.53 -10.42
CA ILE A 301 -2.03 -5.44 -11.52
C ILE A 301 -3.01 -4.28 -11.26
N GLY A 302 -3.22 -3.44 -12.28
CA GLY A 302 -4.33 -2.51 -12.37
C GLY A 302 -5.34 -2.99 -13.41
N VAL A 303 -6.62 -3.01 -13.07
CA VAL A 303 -7.72 -3.44 -13.95
C VAL A 303 -8.68 -2.28 -14.11
N VAL A 304 -8.99 -1.89 -15.35
CA VAL A 304 -9.91 -0.79 -15.64
C VAL A 304 -11.06 -1.35 -16.47
N VAL A 305 -12.29 -1.21 -15.97
CA VAL A 305 -13.49 -1.55 -16.74
C VAL A 305 -13.52 -0.70 -18.01
N VAL A 306 -13.84 -1.31 -19.14
CA VAL A 306 -14.11 -0.60 -20.40
C VAL A 306 -15.51 -0.97 -20.86
N SER A 307 -16.32 0.05 -21.09
CA SER A 307 -17.71 -0.08 -21.50
C SER A 307 -17.90 0.39 -22.94
N ASP A 308 -19.06 0.06 -23.51
CA ASP A 308 -19.52 0.71 -24.74
C ASP A 308 -20.18 2.07 -24.46
N ASP A 309 -20.60 2.75 -25.52
CA ASP A 309 -21.24 4.07 -25.45
C ASP A 309 -22.54 4.10 -24.62
N ASN A 310 -23.15 2.94 -24.34
CA ASN A 310 -24.34 2.81 -23.50
C ASN A 310 -23.98 2.52 -22.02
N GLY A 311 -22.70 2.52 -21.66
CA GLY A 311 -22.22 2.20 -20.33
C GLY A 311 -22.33 0.72 -19.97
N GLU A 312 -22.44 -0.18 -20.95
CA GLU A 312 -22.44 -1.62 -20.72
C GLU A 312 -20.99 -2.15 -20.70
N PRO A 313 -20.53 -2.80 -19.62
CA PRO A 313 -19.17 -3.34 -19.56
C PRO A 313 -18.90 -4.38 -20.65
N ARG A 314 -17.82 -4.17 -21.41
CA ARG A 314 -17.37 -5.06 -22.50
C ARG A 314 -16.09 -5.81 -22.17
N GLY A 315 -15.24 -5.25 -21.31
CA GLY A 315 -14.01 -5.91 -20.90
C GLY A 315 -13.14 -5.00 -20.06
N PHE A 316 -11.83 -5.24 -20.13
CA PHE A 316 -10.89 -4.60 -19.22
C PHE A 316 -9.58 -4.23 -19.89
N ASN A 317 -9.12 -3.02 -19.61
CA ASN A 317 -7.73 -2.64 -19.78
C ASN A 317 -6.91 -3.10 -18.57
N ILE A 318 -5.70 -3.59 -18.82
CA ILE A 318 -4.81 -4.12 -17.78
C ILE A 318 -3.48 -3.37 -17.76
N TYR A 319 -3.05 -2.95 -16.56
CA TYR A 319 -1.72 -2.44 -16.24
C TYR A 319 -0.96 -3.47 -15.38
N VAL A 320 0.38 -3.53 -15.52
CA VAL A 320 1.22 -4.45 -14.74
C VAL A 320 2.52 -3.85 -14.24
N GLY A 321 2.98 -4.33 -13.07
CA GLY A 321 4.33 -4.08 -12.56
C GLY A 321 4.50 -2.80 -11.73
N GLY A 322 3.42 -2.28 -11.14
CA GLY A 322 3.51 -1.20 -10.17
C GLY A 322 4.06 -1.65 -8.81
N GLY A 323 4.72 -0.74 -8.09
CA GLY A 323 5.07 -1.01 -6.70
C GLY A 323 6.02 -0.01 -6.05
N MET A 324 5.68 0.39 -4.83
CA MET A 324 6.35 1.49 -4.12
C MET A 324 7.65 1.12 -3.40
N GLY A 325 7.76 -0.09 -2.85
CA GLY A 325 8.84 -0.39 -1.89
C GLY A 325 10.24 -0.28 -2.48
N ARG A 326 11.13 0.42 -1.79
CA ARG A 326 12.57 0.51 -2.07
C ARG A 326 13.38 0.45 -0.76
N THR A 327 14.70 0.44 -0.88
CA THR A 327 15.65 0.49 0.23
C THR A 327 16.54 1.72 0.07
N HIS A 328 16.76 2.45 1.17
CA HIS A 328 17.65 3.61 1.16
C HIS A 328 19.06 3.20 0.76
N ARG A 329 19.74 4.05 -0.03
CA ARG A 329 21.11 3.84 -0.51
C ARG A 329 21.31 2.55 -1.32
N MET A 330 20.23 2.03 -1.91
CA MET A 330 20.25 0.86 -2.80
C MET A 330 19.44 1.17 -4.06
N GLU A 331 20.09 1.80 -5.03
CA GLU A 331 19.46 2.30 -6.27
C GLU A 331 18.85 1.20 -7.13
N ALA A 332 19.34 -0.04 -7.01
CA ALA A 332 18.73 -1.20 -7.65
C ALA A 332 17.29 -1.51 -7.15
N THR A 333 16.85 -0.85 -6.06
CA THR A 333 15.47 -0.91 -5.57
C THR A 333 14.80 0.46 -5.72
N PHE A 334 13.68 0.51 -6.45
CA PHE A 334 13.07 1.78 -6.89
C PHE A 334 11.55 1.66 -6.96
N PRO A 335 10.77 2.72 -6.68
CA PRO A 335 9.34 2.74 -7.00
C PRO A 335 9.15 2.63 -8.52
N ARG A 336 8.10 1.92 -8.96
CA ARG A 336 7.75 1.77 -10.38
C ARG A 336 6.25 1.94 -10.57
N LEU A 337 5.84 2.57 -11.67
CA LEU A 337 4.45 2.62 -12.12
C LEU A 337 4.07 1.32 -12.86
N GLY A 338 2.78 1.00 -12.87
CA GLY A 338 2.22 -0.02 -13.76
C GLY A 338 2.29 0.45 -15.20
N GLU A 339 2.65 -0.44 -16.12
CA GLU A 339 2.69 -0.19 -17.56
C GLU A 339 1.49 -0.89 -18.23
N PRO A 340 0.90 -0.31 -19.30
CA PRO A 340 -0.15 -0.96 -20.07
C PRO A 340 0.28 -2.34 -20.60
N LEU A 341 -0.53 -3.36 -20.40
CA LEU A 341 -0.32 -4.72 -20.94
C LEU A 341 -1.17 -4.96 -22.20
N GLY A 342 -2.44 -4.56 -22.14
CA GLY A 342 -3.41 -4.76 -23.20
C GLY A 342 -4.84 -4.80 -22.67
N TYR A 343 -5.75 -5.18 -23.56
CA TYR A 343 -7.18 -5.36 -23.27
C TYR A 343 -7.58 -6.84 -23.29
N VAL A 344 -8.58 -7.20 -22.47
CA VAL A 344 -9.25 -8.50 -22.53
C VAL A 344 -10.78 -8.33 -22.51
N PRO A 345 -11.54 -9.19 -23.22
CA PRO A 345 -12.98 -9.33 -23.05
C PRO A 345 -13.37 -9.65 -21.60
N LYS A 346 -14.59 -9.29 -21.19
CA LYS A 346 -15.02 -9.40 -19.78
C LYS A 346 -14.99 -10.82 -19.23
N GLU A 347 -15.31 -11.81 -20.06
CA GLU A 347 -15.32 -13.24 -19.74
C GLU A 347 -13.91 -13.81 -19.44
N ASP A 348 -12.87 -13.11 -19.88
CA ASP A 348 -11.49 -13.59 -19.80
C ASP A 348 -10.74 -13.10 -18.57
N ILE A 349 -11.29 -12.14 -17.84
CA ILE A 349 -10.55 -11.40 -16.81
C ILE A 349 -9.90 -12.33 -15.77
N LEU A 350 -10.61 -13.35 -15.31
CA LEU A 350 -10.08 -14.27 -14.30
C LEU A 350 -8.93 -15.14 -14.84
N TYR A 351 -8.99 -15.54 -16.11
CA TYR A 351 -7.94 -16.31 -16.77
C TYR A 351 -6.69 -15.46 -17.01
N ALA A 352 -6.87 -14.21 -17.46
CA ALA A 352 -5.77 -13.26 -17.62
C ALA A 352 -5.08 -12.95 -16.28
N ILE A 353 -5.85 -12.70 -15.22
CA ILE A 353 -5.29 -12.50 -13.86
C ILE A 353 -4.52 -13.73 -13.39
N LYS A 354 -5.09 -14.93 -13.54
CA LYS A 354 -4.42 -16.20 -13.18
C LYS A 354 -3.11 -16.38 -13.95
N ALA A 355 -3.09 -16.06 -15.25
CA ALA A 355 -1.90 -16.14 -16.10
C ALA A 355 -0.78 -15.18 -15.65
N ILE A 356 -1.12 -13.93 -15.30
CA ILE A 356 -0.16 -12.96 -14.75
C ILE A 356 0.40 -13.46 -13.41
N VAL A 357 -0.46 -13.99 -12.54
CA VAL A 357 -0.05 -14.55 -11.25
C VAL A 357 0.85 -15.77 -11.42
N ALA A 358 0.53 -16.69 -12.33
CA ALA A 358 1.36 -17.85 -12.66
C ALA A 358 2.74 -17.42 -13.19
N THR A 359 2.78 -16.42 -14.07
CA THR A 359 4.04 -15.84 -14.57
C THR A 359 4.91 -15.31 -13.42
N GLN A 360 4.33 -14.55 -12.50
CA GLN A 360 5.05 -14.06 -11.32
C GLN A 360 5.46 -15.20 -10.37
N ARG A 361 4.62 -16.22 -10.21
CA ARG A 361 4.88 -17.38 -9.36
C ARG A 361 6.09 -18.17 -9.85
N ASP A 362 6.18 -18.39 -11.15
CA ASP A 362 7.14 -19.29 -11.78
C ASP A 362 8.48 -18.60 -12.09
N HIS A 363 8.44 -17.30 -12.39
CA HIS A 363 9.64 -16.55 -12.81
C HIS A 363 10.10 -15.46 -11.84
N GLY A 364 9.30 -15.12 -10.83
CA GLY A 364 9.70 -14.14 -9.82
C GLY A 364 10.83 -14.67 -8.94
N ARG A 365 11.84 -13.82 -8.68
CA ARG A 365 13.02 -14.17 -7.87
C ARG A 365 12.65 -14.61 -6.44
N ARG A 366 13.24 -15.72 -5.99
CA ARG A 366 13.04 -16.31 -4.64
C ARG A 366 14.32 -16.35 -3.77
N ASP A 367 15.43 -15.86 -4.32
CA ASP A 367 16.75 -15.81 -3.70
C ASP A 367 16.92 -14.58 -2.80
N ASP A 368 16.55 -13.38 -3.29
CA ASP A 368 16.58 -12.13 -2.54
C ASP A 368 15.22 -11.42 -2.58
N ARG A 369 14.59 -11.36 -1.41
CA ARG A 369 13.24 -10.81 -1.20
C ARG A 369 13.09 -9.33 -1.58
N ARG A 370 14.20 -8.58 -1.69
CA ARG A 370 14.20 -7.17 -2.13
C ARG A 370 13.83 -7.04 -3.61
N TYR A 371 14.16 -8.06 -4.41
CA TYR A 371 13.94 -8.10 -5.86
C TYR A 371 12.79 -9.04 -6.28
N SER A 372 12.05 -9.60 -5.33
CA SER A 372 11.00 -10.61 -5.61
C SER A 372 9.66 -10.06 -6.10
N ARG A 373 9.44 -8.74 -6.10
CA ARG A 373 8.19 -8.15 -6.61
C ARG A 373 8.16 -8.14 -8.13
N MET A 374 6.96 -8.31 -8.71
CA MET A 374 6.78 -8.41 -10.17
C MET A 374 7.36 -7.22 -10.95
N LYS A 375 7.36 -6.02 -10.37
CA LYS A 375 8.02 -4.84 -10.97
C LYS A 375 9.48 -5.07 -11.40
N TYR A 376 10.24 -5.90 -10.68
CA TYR A 376 11.64 -6.20 -11.02
C TYR A 376 11.76 -7.26 -12.11
N LEU A 377 10.81 -8.21 -12.15
CA LEU A 377 10.70 -9.15 -13.26
C LEU A 377 10.41 -8.41 -14.57
N ILE A 378 9.44 -7.49 -14.56
CA ILE A 378 9.13 -6.69 -15.75
C ILE A 378 10.28 -5.73 -16.08
N SER A 379 10.91 -5.10 -15.08
CA SER A 379 12.07 -4.25 -15.32
C SER A 379 13.26 -4.98 -15.94
N SER A 380 13.43 -6.29 -15.67
CA SER A 380 14.53 -7.08 -16.24
C SER A 380 14.19 -7.68 -17.60
N TRP A 381 12.92 -8.03 -17.82
CA TRP A 381 12.46 -8.65 -19.07
C TRP A 381 12.05 -7.65 -20.14
N GLY A 382 11.59 -6.47 -19.75
CA GLY A 382 10.80 -5.59 -20.60
C GLY A 382 9.34 -6.05 -20.71
N ILE A 383 8.44 -5.12 -21.04
CA ILE A 383 6.99 -5.37 -21.09
C ILE A 383 6.61 -6.39 -22.17
N GLU A 384 7.25 -6.35 -23.35
CA GLU A 384 6.94 -7.23 -24.48
C GLU A 384 7.23 -8.71 -24.18
N LYS A 385 8.41 -8.99 -23.60
CA LYS A 385 8.75 -10.36 -23.17
C LYS A 385 7.81 -10.83 -22.06
N PHE A 386 7.52 -9.97 -21.09
CA PHE A 386 6.57 -10.30 -20.03
C PHE A 386 5.19 -10.64 -20.59
N LYS A 387 4.66 -9.82 -21.49
CA LYS A 387 3.39 -10.05 -22.20
C LYS A 387 3.39 -11.40 -22.92
N THR A 388 4.44 -11.68 -23.70
CA THR A 388 4.57 -12.95 -24.43
C THR A 388 4.50 -14.16 -23.51
N VAL A 389 5.15 -14.11 -22.34
CA VAL A 389 5.11 -15.23 -21.37
C VAL A 389 3.74 -15.32 -20.70
N VAL A 390 3.10 -14.21 -20.34
CA VAL A 390 1.73 -14.23 -19.82
C VAL A 390 0.76 -14.84 -20.81
N GLU A 391 0.88 -14.50 -22.10
CA GLU A 391 0.04 -15.05 -23.18
C GLU A 391 0.17 -16.58 -23.31
N GLN A 392 1.30 -17.18 -22.93
CA GLN A 392 1.47 -18.64 -22.89
C GLN A 392 0.59 -19.29 -21.81
N TYR A 393 0.50 -18.65 -20.63
CA TYR A 393 -0.37 -19.10 -19.53
C TYR A 393 -1.84 -18.72 -19.73
N TYR A 394 -2.11 -17.67 -20.51
CA TYR A 394 -3.46 -17.22 -20.84
C TYR A 394 -4.05 -18.03 -22.01
N GLY A 395 -3.22 -18.52 -22.92
CA GLY A 395 -3.62 -19.33 -24.07
C GLY A 395 -4.01 -18.55 -25.32
N LYS A 396 -4.03 -17.21 -25.24
CA LYS A 396 -4.31 -16.29 -26.36
C LYS A 396 -3.62 -14.96 -26.14
N LYS A 397 -3.67 -14.09 -27.16
CA LYS A 397 -3.05 -12.77 -27.14
C LYS A 397 -3.95 -11.74 -26.47
N PHE A 398 -3.34 -10.75 -25.81
CA PHE A 398 -4.07 -9.55 -25.39
C PHE A 398 -4.35 -8.66 -26.61
N GLU A 399 -5.56 -8.10 -26.66
CA GLU A 399 -5.88 -7.04 -27.61
C GLU A 399 -5.07 -5.77 -27.29
N PRO A 400 -4.93 -4.84 -28.26
CA PRO A 400 -4.37 -3.52 -28.01
C PRO A 400 -5.07 -2.82 -26.84
N PHE A 401 -4.28 -2.17 -25.99
CA PHE A 401 -4.79 -1.36 -24.89
C PHE A 401 -5.71 -0.26 -25.44
N ARG A 402 -6.93 -0.16 -24.91
CA ARG A 402 -7.91 0.84 -25.36
C ARG A 402 -7.63 2.19 -24.72
N GLU A 403 -7.93 3.28 -25.41
CA GLU A 403 -7.76 4.62 -24.85
C GLU A 403 -8.63 4.82 -23.61
N LEU A 404 -8.11 5.53 -22.62
CA LEU A 404 -8.81 5.86 -21.38
C LEU A 404 -8.87 7.38 -21.21
N PRO A 405 -9.95 7.92 -20.64
CA PRO A 405 -10.01 9.33 -20.27
C PRO A 405 -8.97 9.66 -19.19
N GLU A 406 -8.76 10.96 -18.97
CA GLU A 406 -7.87 11.40 -17.90
C GLU A 406 -8.31 10.90 -16.52
N TRP A 407 -7.32 10.57 -15.69
CA TRP A 407 -7.54 10.14 -14.33
C TRP A 407 -7.86 11.32 -13.41
N GLU A 408 -8.76 11.07 -12.46
CA GLU A 408 -9.11 11.97 -11.38
C GLU A 408 -9.00 11.25 -10.03
N PHE A 409 -8.52 11.95 -9.01
CA PHE A 409 -8.61 11.46 -7.65
C PHE A 409 -10.02 11.70 -7.10
N LYS A 410 -10.72 10.62 -6.73
CA LYS A 410 -12.04 10.69 -6.10
C LYS A 410 -11.94 10.33 -4.62
N SER A 411 -12.18 11.31 -3.72
CA SER A 411 -12.11 11.10 -2.26
C SER A 411 -13.34 10.38 -1.71
N TYR A 412 -14.48 10.53 -2.38
CA TYR A 412 -15.81 10.07 -1.96
C TYR A 412 -16.31 10.65 -0.63
N LEU A 413 -15.75 11.77 -0.18
CA LEU A 413 -16.12 12.42 1.07
C LEU A 413 -17.36 13.31 0.93
N GLY A 414 -18.13 13.43 2.01
CA GLY A 414 -19.38 14.20 2.03
C GLY A 414 -20.61 13.37 1.66
N TRP A 415 -21.74 14.05 1.49
CA TRP A 415 -23.03 13.44 1.16
C TRP A 415 -23.21 13.32 -0.35
N HIS A 416 -23.58 12.12 -0.81
CA HIS A 416 -23.77 11.79 -2.23
C HIS A 416 -24.99 10.88 -2.41
N GLU A 417 -25.54 10.85 -3.62
CA GLU A 417 -26.56 9.87 -4.01
C GLU A 417 -25.91 8.58 -4.49
N GLN A 418 -26.51 7.43 -4.19
CA GLN A 418 -26.08 6.12 -4.69
C GLN A 418 -26.60 5.83 -6.10
N GLY A 419 -27.77 6.37 -6.45
CA GLY A 419 -28.48 6.10 -7.70
C GLY A 419 -29.68 5.15 -7.57
N ASP A 420 -29.97 4.65 -6.36
CA ASP A 420 -31.14 3.82 -6.03
C ASP A 420 -32.14 4.53 -5.09
N GLY A 421 -32.00 5.85 -4.93
CA GLY A 421 -32.77 6.66 -3.98
C GLY A 421 -32.17 6.74 -2.57
N SER A 422 -31.13 5.96 -2.27
CA SER A 422 -30.36 6.08 -1.03
C SER A 422 -29.20 7.07 -1.17
N LEU A 423 -28.72 7.55 -0.03
CA LEU A 423 -27.53 8.38 0.10
C LEU A 423 -26.35 7.56 0.65
N PHE A 424 -25.13 8.02 0.40
CA PHE A 424 -23.97 7.63 1.19
C PHE A 424 -23.25 8.86 1.74
N CYS A 425 -22.51 8.66 2.83
CA CYS A 425 -21.73 9.74 3.46
C CYS A 425 -20.29 9.28 3.70
N GLY A 426 -19.34 9.87 2.97
CA GLY A 426 -17.92 9.65 3.21
C GLY A 426 -17.39 10.56 4.32
N LEU A 427 -16.73 9.96 5.31
CA LEU A 427 -16.23 10.61 6.50
C LEU A 427 -14.71 10.66 6.47
N HIS A 428 -14.17 11.87 6.65
CA HIS A 428 -12.74 12.07 6.78
C HIS A 428 -12.23 11.50 8.10
N VAL A 429 -11.16 10.72 8.05
CA VAL A 429 -10.48 10.19 9.24
C VAL A 429 -8.99 10.42 9.06
N ASP A 430 -8.41 11.34 9.83
CA ASP A 430 -6.97 11.58 9.79
C ASP A 430 -6.21 10.28 10.07
N ASN A 431 -5.40 9.89 9.07
CA ASN A 431 -4.64 8.65 9.07
C ASN A 431 -5.48 7.39 9.28
N GLY A 432 -6.80 7.42 9.08
CA GLY A 432 -7.67 6.28 9.35
C GLY A 432 -7.66 5.76 10.78
N ARG A 433 -7.22 6.54 11.77
CA ARG A 433 -7.25 6.12 13.19
C ARG A 433 -8.62 6.39 13.78
N VAL A 434 -9.36 5.33 14.09
CA VAL A 434 -10.68 5.41 14.72
C VAL A 434 -10.54 5.03 16.19
N GLY A 435 -10.77 6.00 17.09
CA GLY A 435 -10.66 5.82 18.54
C GLY A 435 -11.47 6.85 19.32
N GLY A 436 -11.54 6.71 20.65
CA GLY A 436 -12.20 7.66 21.54
C GLY A 436 -13.64 7.99 21.16
N LYS A 437 -14.01 9.27 21.23
CA LYS A 437 -15.38 9.75 20.93
C LYS A 437 -15.81 9.41 19.50
N MET A 438 -14.90 9.52 18.53
CA MET A 438 -15.16 9.18 17.12
C MET A 438 -15.60 7.72 16.97
N LYS A 439 -14.86 6.78 17.58
CA LYS A 439 -15.18 5.35 17.54
C LYS A 439 -16.58 5.09 18.10
N LYS A 440 -16.86 5.59 19.31
CA LYS A 440 -18.15 5.43 19.97
C LYS A 440 -19.31 5.95 19.11
N THR A 441 -19.18 7.16 18.58
CA THR A 441 -20.23 7.78 17.75
C THR A 441 -20.42 7.06 16.42
N LEU A 442 -19.34 6.59 15.77
CA LEU A 442 -19.47 5.77 14.57
C LEU A 442 -20.23 4.48 14.86
N ARG A 443 -19.88 3.78 15.96
CA ARG A 443 -20.59 2.57 16.39
C ARG A 443 -22.08 2.86 16.59
N GLU A 444 -22.43 3.88 17.37
CA GLU A 444 -23.81 4.27 17.65
C GLU A 444 -24.62 4.52 16.37
N VAL A 445 -24.04 5.24 15.40
CA VAL A 445 -24.71 5.52 14.12
C VAL A 445 -24.86 4.25 13.28
N ILE A 446 -23.80 3.47 13.14
CA ILE A 446 -23.79 2.26 12.32
C ILE A 446 -24.78 1.21 12.88
N GLU A 447 -24.79 1.01 14.19
CA GLU A 447 -25.70 0.11 14.88
C GLU A 447 -27.15 0.57 14.79
N LYS A 448 -27.44 1.83 15.16
CA LYS A 448 -28.79 2.38 15.20
C LYS A 448 -29.52 2.32 13.85
N TYR A 449 -28.78 2.56 12.76
CA TYR A 449 -29.34 2.60 11.42
C TYR A 449 -29.06 1.33 10.60
N ASN A 450 -28.45 0.31 11.22
CA ASN A 450 -28.04 -0.95 10.57
C ASN A 450 -27.25 -0.72 9.26
N LEU A 451 -26.28 0.20 9.30
CA LEU A 451 -25.56 0.61 8.10
C LEU A 451 -24.44 -0.37 7.76
N ASN A 452 -24.26 -0.65 6.48
CA ASN A 452 -23.00 -1.17 5.98
C ASN A 452 -22.01 -0.02 5.80
N VAL A 453 -20.72 -0.35 5.80
CA VAL A 453 -19.68 0.64 5.57
C VAL A 453 -18.67 0.19 4.51
N ARG A 454 -18.00 1.16 3.91
CA ARG A 454 -16.89 0.91 2.99
C ARG A 454 -15.65 1.69 3.40
N ILE A 455 -14.49 1.05 3.36
CA ILE A 455 -13.20 1.70 3.65
C ILE A 455 -12.60 2.20 2.34
N THR A 456 -12.03 3.40 2.32
CA THR A 456 -11.40 3.96 1.12
C THR A 456 -9.90 3.72 1.08
N PRO A 457 -9.25 3.73 -0.11
CA PRO A 457 -7.78 3.63 -0.22
C PRO A 457 -7.02 4.81 0.38
N ASN A 458 -7.75 5.89 0.75
CA ASN A 458 -7.23 7.06 1.46
C ASN A 458 -7.52 7.01 2.97
N GLN A 459 -7.79 5.83 3.52
CA GLN A 459 -7.95 5.59 4.95
C GLN A 459 -9.20 6.25 5.55
N ASN A 460 -10.21 6.54 4.73
CA ASN A 460 -11.50 7.08 5.16
C ASN A 460 -12.56 5.97 5.26
N ILE A 461 -13.72 6.30 5.81
CA ILE A 461 -14.88 5.40 5.93
C ILE A 461 -16.11 6.02 5.28
N ILE A 462 -16.90 5.21 4.58
CA ILE A 462 -18.16 5.61 3.94
C ILE A 462 -19.29 4.86 4.63
N LEU A 463 -20.27 5.61 5.12
CA LEU A 463 -21.56 5.08 5.56
C LEU A 463 -22.47 4.91 4.33
N CYS A 464 -22.96 3.70 4.09
CA CYS A 464 -23.75 3.35 2.90
C CYS A 464 -25.24 3.25 3.21
N ASP A 465 -26.08 3.23 2.17
CA ASP A 465 -27.50 2.87 2.21
C ASP A 465 -28.33 3.75 3.17
N ILE A 466 -28.00 5.04 3.23
CA ILE A 466 -28.63 6.00 4.14
C ILE A 466 -29.91 6.55 3.51
N ARG A 467 -31.04 6.38 4.18
CA ARG A 467 -32.30 7.03 3.77
C ARG A 467 -32.18 8.54 3.89
N SER A 468 -32.74 9.29 2.94
CA SER A 468 -32.71 10.76 2.93
C SER A 468 -33.20 11.41 4.25
N ALA A 469 -34.20 10.80 4.90
CA ALA A 469 -34.72 11.26 6.20
C ALA A 469 -33.69 11.19 7.34
N TRP A 470 -32.68 10.32 7.25
CA TRP A 470 -31.64 10.14 8.28
C TRP A 470 -30.47 11.11 8.14
N ARG A 471 -30.35 11.82 7.01
CA ARG A 471 -29.24 12.74 6.72
C ARG A 471 -29.01 13.75 7.84
N ARG A 472 -30.06 14.45 8.27
CA ARG A 472 -29.95 15.50 9.31
C ARG A 472 -29.58 14.92 10.69
N PRO A 473 -30.29 13.90 11.22
CA PRO A 473 -29.89 13.24 12.47
C PRO A 473 -28.45 12.73 12.48
N ILE A 474 -28.03 12.04 11.41
CA ILE A 474 -26.67 11.50 11.29
C ILE A 474 -25.64 12.65 11.27
N THR A 475 -25.89 13.70 10.48
CA THR A 475 -24.98 14.86 10.42
C THR A 475 -24.77 15.51 11.79
N THR A 476 -25.84 15.69 12.57
CA THR A 476 -25.76 16.28 13.92
C THR A 476 -24.90 15.44 14.86
N VAL A 477 -25.15 14.13 14.89
CA VAL A 477 -24.43 13.20 15.78
C VAL A 477 -22.95 13.10 15.40
N LEU A 478 -22.63 13.01 14.11
CA LEU A 478 -21.24 12.97 13.63
C LEU A 478 -20.47 14.26 13.96
N ALA A 479 -21.11 15.43 13.77
CA ALA A 479 -20.48 16.72 14.06
C ALA A 479 -20.11 16.86 15.55
N GLN A 480 -20.94 16.34 16.47
CA GLN A 480 -20.64 16.33 17.91
C GLN A 480 -19.38 15.52 18.25
N ALA A 481 -18.98 14.56 17.42
CA ALA A 481 -17.78 13.76 17.57
C ALA A 481 -16.56 14.28 16.79
N GLY A 482 -16.67 15.44 16.14
CA GLY A 482 -15.60 16.02 15.32
C GLY A 482 -15.48 15.37 13.93
N LEU A 483 -16.44 14.56 13.50
CA LEU A 483 -16.52 14.04 12.13
C LEU A 483 -17.20 15.09 11.25
N LEU A 484 -16.39 16.04 10.79
CA LEU A 484 -16.86 17.22 10.07
C LEU A 484 -17.12 16.95 8.59
N HIS A 485 -18.06 17.71 8.01
CA HIS A 485 -18.22 17.78 6.56
C HIS A 485 -16.92 18.28 5.91
N PRO A 486 -16.50 17.77 4.73
CA PRO A 486 -15.21 18.10 4.13
C PRO A 486 -14.92 19.59 3.95
N LYS A 487 -15.97 20.39 3.70
CA LYS A 487 -15.88 21.86 3.61
C LYS A 487 -15.33 22.55 4.87
N PHE A 488 -15.32 21.87 6.02
CA PHE A 488 -14.81 22.36 7.30
C PHE A 488 -13.49 21.70 7.71
N VAL A 489 -12.89 20.91 6.81
CA VAL A 489 -11.59 20.26 7.01
C VAL A 489 -10.58 20.96 6.10
N ASP A 490 -9.36 21.16 6.58
CA ASP A 490 -8.29 21.73 5.76
C ASP A 490 -8.07 20.83 4.51
N PRO A 491 -8.07 21.39 3.29
CA PRO A 491 -7.81 20.64 2.06
C PRO A 491 -6.51 19.81 2.05
N LEU A 492 -5.51 20.20 2.84
CA LEU A 492 -4.28 19.42 3.04
C LEU A 492 -4.59 18.09 3.73
N ASN A 493 -5.43 18.10 4.77
CA ASN A 493 -5.83 16.90 5.50
C ASN A 493 -6.62 15.93 4.62
N LEU A 494 -7.53 16.43 3.78
CA LEU A 494 -8.43 15.61 2.94
C LEU A 494 -7.68 14.66 1.98
N THR A 495 -6.48 15.04 1.55
CA THR A 495 -5.65 14.24 0.64
C THR A 495 -4.41 13.65 1.32
N ALA A 496 -4.17 14.00 2.58
CA ALA A 496 -3.02 13.55 3.32
C ALA A 496 -3.15 12.10 3.79
N MET A 497 -2.02 11.39 3.84
CA MET A 497 -1.95 10.06 4.44
C MET A 497 -0.63 9.83 5.14
N ALA A 498 -0.68 9.17 6.30
CA ALA A 498 0.48 8.58 6.92
C ALA A 498 0.34 7.06 7.11
N CYS A 499 1.48 6.36 7.19
CA CYS A 499 1.50 4.98 7.68
C CYS A 499 1.62 4.95 9.21
N PRO A 500 1.29 3.82 9.88
CA PRO A 500 1.40 3.73 11.33
C PRO A 500 2.79 4.10 11.88
N ALA A 501 3.85 3.60 11.24
CA ALA A 501 5.23 3.80 11.71
C ALA A 501 5.42 3.42 13.19
N PHE A 502 6.08 4.24 14.00
CA PHE A 502 6.17 4.00 15.43
C PHE A 502 4.79 4.05 16.13
N PRO A 503 4.62 3.34 17.25
CA PRO A 503 5.63 2.54 17.94
C PRO A 503 5.68 1.07 17.53
N LEU A 504 4.66 0.57 16.81
CA LEU A 504 4.48 -0.86 16.59
C LEU A 504 5.07 -1.38 15.27
N CYS A 505 5.42 -0.52 14.31
CA CYS A 505 6.05 -0.99 13.08
C CYS A 505 7.53 -1.33 13.34
N PRO A 506 7.96 -2.59 13.11
CA PRO A 506 9.35 -2.99 13.34
C PRO A 506 10.32 -2.41 12.29
N LEU A 507 9.80 -1.81 11.21
CA LEU A 507 10.61 -1.26 10.11
C LEU A 507 10.69 0.27 10.14
N ALA A 508 9.98 0.93 11.06
CA ALA A 508 9.98 2.39 11.13
C ALA A 508 11.34 2.92 11.59
N ILE A 509 11.81 3.95 10.91
CA ILE A 509 13.04 4.69 11.19
C ILE A 509 12.71 6.01 11.89
N THR A 510 11.59 6.63 11.52
CA THR A 510 11.01 7.84 12.15
C THR A 510 9.49 7.75 12.21
N GLU A 511 8.86 8.78 12.76
CA GLU A 511 7.41 8.94 12.85
C GLU A 511 6.73 9.06 11.48
N ALA A 512 5.42 8.88 11.49
CA ALA A 512 4.57 9.27 10.37
C ALA A 512 3.18 9.67 10.87
N GLU A 513 2.37 8.70 11.29
CA GLU A 513 1.00 8.95 11.76
C GLU A 513 0.94 9.89 12.97
N ARG A 514 1.85 9.74 13.94
CA ARG A 514 1.89 10.62 15.12
C ARG A 514 2.40 12.02 14.80
N GLY A 515 3.23 12.18 13.77
CA GLY A 515 3.87 13.45 13.43
C GLY A 515 3.17 14.27 12.34
N ILE A 516 2.35 13.64 11.49
CA ILE A 516 1.72 14.33 10.36
C ILE A 516 0.79 15.50 10.76
N PRO A 517 0.01 15.48 11.87
CA PRO A 517 -0.87 16.60 12.20
C PRO A 517 -0.10 17.93 12.36
N ASP A 518 1.05 17.91 13.04
CA ASP A 518 1.86 19.12 13.23
C ASP A 518 2.62 19.52 11.96
N ILE A 519 3.00 18.55 11.12
CA ILE A 519 3.58 18.83 9.81
C ILE A 519 2.56 19.56 8.91
N LEU A 520 1.30 19.12 8.88
CA LEU A 520 0.26 19.77 8.07
C LEU A 520 0.00 21.21 8.53
N LYS A 521 -0.08 21.46 9.84
CA LYS A 521 -0.19 22.83 10.40
C LYS A 521 0.97 23.72 9.97
N ARG A 522 2.20 23.19 9.99
CA ARG A 522 3.40 23.92 9.54
C ARG A 522 3.34 24.23 8.05
N VAL A 523 2.87 23.30 7.22
CA VAL A 523 2.69 23.55 5.78
C VAL A 523 1.62 24.62 5.54
N ARG A 524 0.49 24.57 6.25
CA ARG A 524 -0.54 25.63 6.19
C ARG A 524 0.02 27.00 6.57
N SER A 525 0.82 27.07 7.64
CA SER A 525 1.50 28.31 8.06
C SER A 525 2.47 28.84 6.98
N VAL A 526 3.15 27.93 6.26
CA VAL A 526 4.00 28.30 5.13
C VAL A 526 3.15 28.84 3.97
N PHE A 527 2.02 28.20 3.65
CA PHE A 527 1.10 28.64 2.59
C PHE A 527 0.61 30.08 2.87
N GLU A 528 0.18 30.36 4.09
CA GLU A 528 -0.23 31.70 4.52
C GLU A 528 0.91 32.71 4.39
N LYS A 529 2.12 32.35 4.85
CA LYS A 529 3.31 33.22 4.78
C LYS A 529 3.70 33.57 3.34
N VAL A 530 3.51 32.66 2.38
CA VAL A 530 3.84 32.89 0.96
C VAL A 530 2.66 33.44 0.14
N GLY A 531 1.51 33.70 0.79
CA GLY A 531 0.33 34.30 0.14
C GLY A 531 -0.56 33.32 -0.63
N LEU A 532 -0.43 32.01 -0.40
CA LEU A 532 -1.37 31.01 -0.93
C LEU A 532 -2.70 31.07 -0.17
N LYS A 533 -3.79 30.83 -0.90
CA LYS A 533 -5.16 30.84 -0.36
C LYS A 533 -5.39 29.62 0.51
N TYR A 534 -6.37 29.71 1.40
CA TYR A 534 -6.78 28.58 2.25
C TYR A 534 -7.19 27.35 1.43
N ASN A 535 -7.84 27.57 0.27
CA ASN A 535 -8.27 26.49 -0.61
C ASN A 535 -7.14 25.88 -1.45
N ASP A 536 -5.95 26.51 -1.49
CA ASP A 536 -4.80 25.92 -2.15
C ASP A 536 -4.32 24.72 -1.31
N SER A 537 -4.00 23.63 -2.01
CA SER A 537 -3.62 22.35 -1.41
C SER A 537 -2.61 21.62 -2.28
N VAL A 538 -1.89 20.69 -1.64
CA VAL A 538 -1.03 19.71 -2.30
C VAL A 538 -1.20 18.36 -1.61
N VAL A 539 -1.09 17.27 -2.35
CA VAL A 539 -1.15 15.91 -1.80
C VAL A 539 0.11 15.62 -0.96
N ILE A 540 -0.05 15.48 0.36
CA ILE A 540 1.05 15.20 1.29
C ILE A 540 0.97 13.76 1.78
N ARG A 541 2.04 12.97 1.62
CA ARG A 541 2.05 11.59 2.12
C ARG A 541 3.33 11.27 2.86
N ILE A 542 3.19 10.71 4.05
CA ILE A 542 4.31 10.49 4.99
C ILE A 542 4.45 9.00 5.32
N THR A 543 5.69 8.51 5.29
CA THR A 543 6.02 7.17 5.76
C THR A 543 7.28 7.17 6.61
N GLY A 544 7.29 6.36 7.67
CA GLY A 544 8.43 6.28 8.58
C GLY A 544 9.64 5.49 8.03
N CYS A 545 9.57 4.93 6.81
CA CYS A 545 10.64 4.13 6.19
C CYS A 545 10.41 4.01 4.66
N PRO A 546 11.40 3.55 3.85
CA PRO A 546 11.31 3.56 2.38
C PRO A 546 10.38 2.49 1.76
N ASN A 547 9.66 1.72 2.58
CA ASN A 547 8.71 0.71 2.10
C ASN A 547 7.48 1.32 1.38
N GLY A 548 7.17 2.59 1.62
CA GLY A 548 6.13 3.33 0.90
C GLY A 548 4.69 2.88 1.22
N CYS A 549 4.38 2.51 2.46
CA CYS A 549 3.05 2.03 2.87
C CYS A 549 1.91 3.03 2.64
N ALA A 550 2.20 4.33 2.74
CA ALA A 550 1.27 5.43 2.43
C ALA A 550 1.40 5.96 1.00
N ARG A 551 2.07 5.22 0.10
CA ARG A 551 2.31 5.59 -1.31
C ARG A 551 2.92 7.00 -1.48
N PRO A 552 4.02 7.33 -0.76
CA PRO A 552 4.59 8.68 -0.75
C PRO A 552 5.23 9.10 -2.08
N TYR A 553 5.62 8.12 -2.91
CA TYR A 553 6.27 8.37 -4.21
C TYR A 553 5.29 8.90 -5.28
N MET A 554 3.98 8.86 -5.00
CA MET A 554 2.91 9.41 -5.84
C MET A 554 2.37 10.76 -5.32
N ALA A 555 2.81 11.20 -4.13
CA ALA A 555 2.34 12.46 -3.53
C ALA A 555 2.86 13.66 -4.32
N GLU A 556 2.27 14.85 -4.21
CA GLU A 556 2.90 16.09 -4.67
C GLU A 556 4.09 16.46 -3.76
N LEU A 557 3.93 16.25 -2.45
CA LEU A 557 4.98 16.34 -1.43
C LEU A 557 5.04 15.04 -0.61
N GLY A 558 6.05 14.21 -0.89
CA GLY A 558 6.28 12.97 -0.17
C GLY A 558 7.38 13.11 0.88
N LEU A 559 7.14 12.63 2.10
CA LEU A 559 8.13 12.56 3.17
C LEU A 559 8.40 11.10 3.56
N VAL A 560 9.64 10.66 3.35
CA VAL A 560 10.05 9.26 3.55
C VAL A 560 11.17 9.20 4.58
N GLY A 561 10.87 8.66 5.76
CA GLY A 561 11.81 8.58 6.87
C GLY A 561 13.13 7.92 6.49
N ASP A 562 14.25 8.59 6.75
CA ASP A 562 15.61 8.16 6.41
C ASP A 562 16.60 8.22 7.58
N GLY A 563 16.15 8.74 8.73
CA GLY A 563 16.87 8.79 10.01
C GLY A 563 15.90 9.14 11.14
N PRO A 564 16.34 9.15 12.42
CA PRO A 564 15.43 9.27 13.58
C PRO A 564 14.47 10.45 13.54
N ASN A 565 14.93 11.63 13.11
CA ASN A 565 14.14 12.87 13.01
C ASN A 565 14.32 13.54 11.63
N SER A 566 14.48 12.74 10.58
CA SER A 566 14.73 13.21 9.23
C SER A 566 13.88 12.48 8.20
N TYR A 567 13.57 13.21 7.12
CA TYR A 567 12.83 12.69 5.99
C TYR A 567 13.57 13.00 4.69
N GLN A 568 13.59 12.01 3.80
CA GLN A 568 13.84 12.19 2.38
C GLN A 568 12.61 12.88 1.74
N ILE A 569 12.83 13.99 1.02
CA ILE A 569 11.77 14.71 0.32
C ILE A 569 11.64 14.20 -1.13
N TRP A 570 10.39 13.99 -1.56
CA TRP A 570 10.04 13.58 -2.93
C TRP A 570 9.07 14.59 -3.56
N LEU A 571 9.39 15.16 -4.74
CA LEU A 571 8.64 16.20 -5.50
C LEU A 571 8.33 15.78 -6.96
N GLY A 572 7.24 16.30 -7.58
CA GLY A 572 6.83 15.98 -8.97
C GLY A 572 5.71 14.93 -9.21
N GLY A 573 4.80 14.75 -8.26
CA GLY A 573 3.65 13.83 -8.36
C GLY A 573 2.43 14.70 -8.61
N THR A 574 1.29 14.11 -8.91
CA THR A 574 0.13 14.90 -9.37
C THR A 574 -1.10 14.67 -8.50
N PRO A 575 -2.05 15.62 -8.48
CA PRO A 575 -3.32 15.48 -7.79
C PRO A 575 -4.14 14.25 -8.19
N ASN A 576 -3.91 13.69 -9.39
CA ASN A 576 -4.55 12.48 -9.89
C ASN A 576 -3.65 11.21 -9.88
N GLN A 577 -2.45 11.28 -9.31
CA GLN A 577 -1.54 10.13 -9.10
C GLN A 577 -1.17 9.37 -10.38
N THR A 578 -0.82 10.08 -11.45
CA THR A 578 -0.37 9.49 -12.73
C THR A 578 1.15 9.50 -12.91
N ILE A 579 1.89 10.26 -12.09
CA ILE A 579 3.35 10.42 -12.18
C ILE A 579 4.03 9.91 -10.90
N SER A 580 5.11 9.13 -11.07
CA SER A 580 6.03 8.68 -10.01
C SER A 580 7.42 9.27 -10.21
N LYS A 581 8.11 9.54 -9.10
CA LYS A 581 9.19 10.53 -9.02
C LYS A 581 10.63 10.00 -9.01
N LYS A 582 11.56 10.96 -9.16
CA LYS A 582 13.00 10.95 -8.81
C LYS A 582 13.25 11.69 -7.47
N PHE A 583 14.37 11.38 -6.81
CA PHE A 583 14.82 12.00 -5.55
C PHE A 583 15.19 13.49 -5.74
N TYR A 584 14.77 14.37 -4.82
CA TYR A 584 15.06 15.82 -4.87
C TYR A 584 16.07 16.29 -3.80
N GLY A 585 16.09 15.70 -2.60
CA GLY A 585 17.04 16.06 -1.52
C GLY A 585 16.70 15.49 -0.14
N GLN A 586 17.59 15.70 0.84
CA GLN A 586 17.38 15.35 2.26
C GLN A 586 16.90 16.57 3.06
N SER A 587 15.93 16.40 3.96
CA SER A 587 15.57 17.43 4.94
C SER A 587 16.12 17.06 6.32
N GLN A 588 16.95 17.94 6.88
CA GLN A 588 17.38 17.85 8.27
C GLN A 588 16.56 18.82 9.12
N SER A 589 16.11 18.36 10.29
CA SER A 589 15.66 19.26 11.34
C SER A 589 16.91 19.75 12.09
N SER A 590 17.25 21.03 11.96
CA SER A 590 18.17 21.67 12.90
C SER A 590 17.44 21.80 14.23
N GLY A 591 17.83 21.00 15.22
CA GLY A 591 17.35 21.17 16.58
C GLY A 591 17.81 22.53 17.10
N SER A 592 16.84 23.38 17.43
CA SER A 592 17.00 24.51 18.35
C SER A 592 16.05 24.30 19.51
#